data_AF-A0A1X1MGZ8-F1
#
_entry.id   AF-A0A1X1MGZ8-F1
#
_cell.length_a   1.000
_cell.length_b   1.000
_cell.length_c   1.000
_cell.angle_alpha   90.00
_cell.angle_beta   90.00
_cell.angle_gamma   90.00
#
_symmetry.space_group_name_H-M   'P 1'
#
loop_
_entity.id
_entity.type
_entity.pdbx_description
1 polymer ?
#
loop_
_entity_poly.entity_id
_entity_poly.type
_entity_poly.pdbx_seq_one_letter_code
_entity_poly.pdbx_strand_id
1 'polypeptide(L)'
;MDHGYHVLLEGILAASRHAEMIDSLLRAHRGRSFVFYLDVCFEETLRRHATRPQAAEFSGEDMRGWYLTRDLLGVDGEQVVPEHFTLQRTVAFIGAATGLLSSSAPSDRPIDPDSAPR
;
A
#
# COMPACT_ATOMS: atom_id res chain seq x y z
N MET A 1 0.85 -17.23 -1.75
CA MET A 1 1.67 -16.09 -1.24
C MET A 1 2.34 -16.57 0.04
N ASP A 2 3.28 -17.51 -0.05
CA ASP A 2 3.67 -18.33 1.11
C ASP A 2 5.19 -18.54 1.20
N HIS A 3 5.97 -17.68 0.54
CA HIS A 3 7.44 -17.75 0.52
C HIS A 3 8.11 -16.92 1.64
N GLY A 4 7.34 -16.47 2.64
CA GLY A 4 7.86 -15.72 3.79
C GLY A 4 8.16 -14.23 3.54
N TYR A 5 7.81 -13.69 2.37
CA TYR A 5 7.98 -12.27 2.05
C TYR A 5 6.76 -11.44 2.44
N HIS A 6 7.02 -10.18 2.84
CA HIS A 6 6.00 -9.15 2.85
C HIS A 6 5.73 -8.66 1.42
N VAL A 7 4.46 -8.51 1.06
CA VAL A 7 4.03 -8.03 -0.26
C VAL A 7 3.33 -6.70 -0.10
N LEU A 8 3.73 -5.72 -0.91
CA LEU A 8 3.06 -4.44 -1.04
C LEU A 8 2.43 -4.34 -2.43
N LEU A 9 1.12 -4.08 -2.47
CA LEU A 9 0.40 -3.72 -3.68
C LEU A 9 0.14 -2.21 -3.62
N GLU A 10 0.66 -1.46 -4.59
CA GLU A 10 0.55 0.01 -4.65
C GLU A 10 0.18 0.47 -6.05
N GLY A 11 -0.54 1.59 -6.13
CA GLY A 11 -0.92 2.24 -7.39
C GLY A 11 -2.25 2.99 -7.30
N ILE A 12 -2.73 3.45 -8.46
CA ILE A 12 -4.09 4.01 -8.63
C ILE A 12 -5.04 2.85 -8.88
N LEU A 13 -5.53 2.26 -7.79
CA LEU A 13 -6.32 1.02 -7.80
C LEU A 13 -7.82 1.32 -7.78
N ALA A 14 -8.33 1.94 -8.85
CA ALA A 14 -9.74 2.32 -8.95
C ALA A 14 -10.67 1.16 -8.60
N ALA A 15 -11.60 1.37 -7.66
CA ALA A 15 -12.44 0.32 -7.08
C ALA A 15 -13.30 -0.36 -8.16
N SER A 16 -13.84 0.41 -9.09
CA SER A 16 -14.63 -0.07 -10.23
C SER A 16 -13.92 -1.12 -11.09
N ARG A 17 -12.58 -1.11 -11.13
CA ARG A 17 -11.77 -2.02 -11.94
C ARG A 17 -11.05 -3.09 -11.09
N HIS A 18 -10.69 -2.77 -9.86
CA HIS A 18 -9.75 -3.58 -9.09
C HIS A 18 -10.36 -4.20 -7.83
N ALA A 19 -11.54 -3.77 -7.36
CA ALA A 19 -12.09 -4.22 -6.08
C ALA A 19 -12.24 -5.74 -6.02
N GLU A 20 -12.82 -6.39 -7.03
CA GLU A 20 -13.00 -7.84 -7.06
C GLU A 20 -11.66 -8.61 -7.05
N MET A 21 -10.67 -8.10 -7.78
CA MET A 21 -9.33 -8.69 -7.83
C MET A 21 -8.63 -8.55 -6.47
N ILE A 22 -8.69 -7.37 -5.86
CA ILE A 22 -8.07 -7.10 -4.55
C ILE A 22 -8.75 -7.94 -3.47
N ASP A 23 -10.08 -7.96 -3.42
CA ASP A 23 -10.87 -8.76 -2.51
C ASP A 23 -10.54 -10.27 -2.63
N SER A 24 -10.34 -10.75 -3.86
CA SER A 24 -9.87 -12.12 -4.11
C SER A 24 -8.46 -12.38 -3.56
N LEU A 25 -7.54 -11.42 -3.71
CA LEU A 25 -6.20 -11.51 -3.11
C LEU A 25 -6.25 -11.51 -1.59
N LEU A 26 -7.08 -10.65 -0.98
CA LEU A 26 -7.26 -10.56 0.46
C LEU A 26 -7.78 -11.88 1.03
N ARG A 27 -8.80 -12.48 0.40
CA ARG A 27 -9.35 -13.79 0.79
C ARG A 27 -8.37 -14.95 0.60
N ALA A 28 -7.59 -14.92 -0.49
CA ALA A 28 -6.62 -15.97 -0.78
C ALA A 28 -5.38 -15.91 0.12
N HIS A 29 -5.08 -14.74 0.71
CA HIS A 29 -3.94 -14.60 1.58
C HIS A 29 -4.20 -15.23 2.96
N ARG A 30 -3.40 -16.23 3.31
CA ARG A 30 -3.45 -16.89 4.63
C ARG A 30 -2.88 -16.07 5.79
N GLY A 31 -2.21 -14.95 5.49
CA GLY A 31 -1.59 -14.07 6.46
C GLY A 31 -2.47 -12.88 6.82
N ARG A 32 -1.88 -11.89 7.47
CA ARG A 32 -2.56 -10.62 7.76
C ARG A 32 -2.44 -9.71 6.54
N SER A 33 -3.58 -9.26 6.05
CA SER A 33 -3.67 -8.23 5.02
C SER A 33 -4.12 -6.92 5.62
N PHE A 34 -3.58 -5.81 5.14
CA PHE A 34 -3.94 -4.46 5.57
C PHE A 34 -4.15 -3.59 4.34
N VAL A 35 -5.18 -2.76 4.37
CA VAL A 35 -5.54 -1.89 3.24
C VAL A 35 -5.50 -0.45 3.71
N PHE A 36 -4.76 0.37 2.95
CA PHE A 36 -4.58 1.79 3.25
C PHE A 36 -4.94 2.62 2.02
N TYR A 37 -5.84 3.59 2.20
CA TYR A 37 -6.21 4.56 1.17
C TYR A 37 -5.59 5.91 1.48
N LEU A 38 -4.82 6.47 0.55
CA LEU A 38 -4.26 7.82 0.70
C LEU A 38 -5.28 8.85 0.22
N ASP A 39 -5.91 9.55 1.16
CA ASP A 39 -6.92 10.57 0.87
C ASP A 39 -6.26 11.91 0.59
N VAL A 40 -6.00 12.16 -0.70
CA VAL A 40 -5.39 13.40 -1.23
C VAL A 40 -6.45 14.16 -2.03
N CYS A 41 -6.61 15.46 -1.74
CA CYS A 41 -7.52 16.30 -2.50
C CYS A 41 -7.05 16.47 -3.96
N PHE A 42 -8.00 16.84 -4.82
CA PHE A 42 -7.71 17.05 -6.23
C PHE A 42 -6.69 18.18 -6.43
N GLU A 43 -6.80 19.25 -5.66
CA GLU A 43 -5.92 20.42 -5.70
C GLU A 43 -4.46 20.03 -5.39
N GLU A 44 -4.23 19.21 -4.36
CA GLU A 44 -2.91 18.71 -4.03
C GLU A 44 -2.38 17.74 -5.10
N THR A 45 -3.27 16.92 -5.67
CA THR A 45 -2.94 16.03 -6.78
C THR A 45 -2.44 16.83 -7.99
N LEU A 46 -3.14 17.92 -8.34
CA LEU A 46 -2.72 18.84 -9.39
C LEU A 46 -1.39 19.53 -9.07
N ARG A 47 -1.23 20.04 -7.84
CA ARG A 47 0.00 20.72 -7.41
C ARG A 47 1.23 19.80 -7.53
N ARG A 48 1.10 18.52 -7.16
CA ARG A 48 2.16 17.51 -7.29
C ARG A 48 2.39 17.08 -8.74
N HIS A 49 1.33 17.01 -9.55
CA HIS A 49 1.46 16.69 -10.98
C HIS A 49 2.27 17.75 -11.73
N ALA A 50 2.05 19.03 -11.42
CA ALA A 50 2.77 20.14 -12.06
C ALA A 50 4.31 20.09 -11.89
N THR A 51 4.82 19.32 -10.92
CA THR A 51 6.27 19.15 -10.71
C THR A 51 6.84 17.92 -11.42
N ARG A 52 6.03 17.15 -12.16
CA ARG A 52 6.43 15.91 -12.84
C ARG A 52 6.58 16.14 -14.34
N PRO A 53 7.45 15.39 -15.04
CA PRO A 53 7.57 15.46 -16.50
C PRO A 53 6.24 15.23 -17.24
N GLN A 54 5.37 14.38 -16.69
CA GLN A 54 4.05 14.05 -17.21
C GLN A 54 3.09 15.25 -17.21
N ALA A 55 3.43 16.38 -16.58
CA ALA A 55 2.67 17.62 -16.68
C ALA A 55 2.49 18.10 -18.13
N ALA A 56 3.37 17.67 -19.04
CA ALA A 56 3.26 17.96 -20.46
C ALA A 56 2.35 16.99 -21.24
N GLU A 57 1.91 15.89 -20.62
CA GLU A 57 1.17 14.81 -21.30
C GLU A 57 -0.35 14.94 -21.13
N PHE A 58 -0.82 15.47 -19.99
CA PHE A 58 -2.24 15.63 -19.70
C PHE A 58 -2.51 16.81 -18.77
N SER A 59 -3.63 17.47 -19.02
CA SER A 59 -4.05 18.70 -18.35
C SER A 59 -4.78 18.43 -17.03
N GLY A 60 -4.99 19.49 -16.25
CA GLY A 60 -5.85 19.41 -15.07
C GLY A 60 -7.32 19.11 -15.40
N GLU A 61 -7.79 19.42 -16.61
CA GLU A 61 -9.13 19.06 -17.06
C GLU A 61 -9.24 17.55 -17.30
N ASP A 62 -8.24 16.96 -17.96
CA ASP A 62 -8.16 15.50 -18.16
C ASP A 62 -8.14 14.77 -16.81
N MET A 63 -7.30 15.23 -15.88
CA MET A 63 -7.22 14.66 -14.53
C MET A 63 -8.53 14.77 -13.77
N ARG A 64 -9.31 15.84 -13.95
CA ARG A 64 -10.62 16.00 -13.30
C ARG A 64 -11.61 14.93 -13.76
N GLY A 65 -11.51 14.49 -15.03
CA GLY A 65 -12.32 13.39 -15.56
C GLY A 65 -11.94 12.01 -15.00
N TRP A 66 -10.71 11.85 -14.50
CA TRP A 66 -10.21 10.59 -13.93
C TRP A 66 -10.22 10.56 -12.40
N TYR A 67 -10.31 11.72 -11.75
CA TYR A 67 -10.23 11.81 -10.30
C TYR A 67 -11.47 11.23 -9.64
N LEU A 68 -11.25 10.26 -8.74
CA LEU A 68 -12.30 9.60 -7.98
C LEU A 68 -12.19 10.03 -6.52
N THR A 69 -13.17 10.82 -6.06
CA THR A 69 -13.20 11.31 -4.68
C THR A 69 -13.56 10.18 -3.72
N ARG A 70 -12.67 9.86 -2.78
CA ARG A 70 -12.87 8.83 -1.75
C ARG A 70 -13.30 7.47 -2.34
N ASP A 71 -12.58 7.03 -3.36
CA ASP A 71 -12.76 5.72 -4.01
C ASP A 71 -12.23 4.58 -3.13
N LEU A 72 -12.88 4.39 -1.99
CA LEU A 72 -12.59 3.34 -1.02
C LEU A 72 -13.01 1.97 -1.58
N LEU A 73 -12.24 0.94 -1.27
CA LEU A 73 -12.54 -0.44 -1.68
C LEU A 73 -13.70 -1.04 -0.87
N GLY A 74 -14.03 -0.49 0.29
CA GLY A 74 -15.13 -0.96 1.14
C GLY A 74 -14.84 -2.31 1.80
N VAL A 75 -13.57 -2.66 1.92
CA VAL A 75 -13.11 -3.90 2.55
C VAL A 75 -12.94 -3.72 4.06
N ASP A 76 -13.12 -4.80 4.81
CA ASP A 76 -13.00 -4.76 6.26
C ASP A 76 -11.62 -4.27 6.71
N GLY A 77 -11.61 -3.27 7.59
CA GLY A 77 -10.37 -2.71 8.14
C GLY A 77 -9.59 -1.80 7.18
N GLU A 78 -10.21 -1.35 6.07
CA GLU A 78 -9.64 -0.30 5.22
C GLU A 78 -9.41 0.98 6.04
N GLN A 79 -8.17 1.47 6.04
CA GLN A 79 -7.75 2.62 6.81
C GLN A 79 -7.40 3.80 5.90
N VAL A 80 -7.86 4.99 6.27
CA VAL A 80 -7.56 6.21 5.54
C VAL A 80 -6.29 6.87 6.09
N VAL A 81 -5.35 7.14 5.21
CA VAL A 81 -4.16 7.96 5.47
C VAL A 81 -4.46 9.38 5.00
N PRO A 82 -4.57 10.36 5.92
CA PRO A 82 -4.87 11.74 5.55
C PRO A 82 -3.72 12.40 4.78
N GLU A 83 -4.06 13.27 3.82
CA GLU A 83 -3.11 14.06 3.02
C GLU A 83 -2.01 14.75 3.84
N HIS A 84 -2.38 15.32 5.00
CA HIS A 84 -1.48 16.11 5.84
C HIS A 84 -0.46 15.25 6.62
N PHE A 85 -0.50 13.93 6.50
CA PHE A 85 0.52 13.08 7.08
C PHE A 85 1.85 13.31 6.37
N THR A 86 2.90 13.54 7.16
CA THR A 86 4.27 13.48 6.66
C THR A 86 4.63 12.03 6.32
N LEU A 87 5.68 11.83 5.50
CA LEU A 87 6.20 10.51 5.19
C LEU A 87 6.47 9.69 6.47
N GLN A 88 7.17 10.28 7.44
CA GLN A 88 7.51 9.62 8.71
C GLN A 88 6.26 9.22 9.49
N ARG A 89 5.23 10.08 9.49
CA ARG A 89 3.96 9.79 10.16
C ARG A 89 3.21 8.67 9.46
N THR A 90 3.18 8.66 8.13
CA THR A 90 2.58 7.58 7.33
C THR A 90 3.28 6.25 7.57
N VAL A 91 4.61 6.23 7.56
CA VAL A 91 5.40 5.02 7.85
C VAL A 91 5.15 4.52 9.27
N ALA A 92 5.14 5.41 10.27
CA ALA A 92 4.86 5.04 11.65
C ALA A 92 3.44 4.49 11.82
N PHE A 93 2.45 5.10 11.16
CA PHE A 93 1.06 4.65 11.18
C PHE A 93 0.89 3.26 10.57
N ILE A 94 1.37 3.05 9.35
CA ILE A 94 1.33 1.74 8.66
C ILE A 94 2.12 0.70 9.48
N GLY A 95 3.29 1.07 9.98
CA GLY A 95 4.15 0.20 10.75
C GLY A 95 3.56 -0.26 12.08
N ALA A 96 2.85 0.63 12.77
CA ALA A 96 2.11 0.30 13.99
C ALA A 96 0.93 -0.65 13.69
N ALA A 97 0.16 -0.38 12.64
CA ALA A 97 -0.97 -1.23 12.24
C ALA A 97 -0.53 -2.64 11.81
N THR A 98 0.54 -2.72 11.03
CA THR A 98 1.06 -3.99 10.49
C THR A 98 1.93 -4.77 11.49
N GLY A 99 2.45 -4.11 12.52
CA GLY A 99 3.45 -4.66 13.43
C GLY A 99 4.85 -4.80 12.80
N LEU A 100 5.07 -4.28 11.58
CA LEU A 100 6.37 -4.37 10.89
C LEU A 100 7.50 -3.62 11.60
N LEU A 101 7.16 -2.59 12.39
CA LEU A 101 8.15 -1.80 13.14
C LEU A 101 8.43 -2.36 14.54
N SER A 102 7.79 -3.47 14.93
CA SER A 102 8.12 -4.18 16.17
C SER A 102 9.31 -5.11 15.89
N SER A 103 10.51 -4.61 16.16
CA SER A 103 11.73 -5.40 16.08
C SER A 103 11.68 -6.58 17.06
N SER A 104 11.41 -7.79 16.58
CA SER A 104 12.15 -8.96 17.05
C SER A 104 13.31 -9.17 16.08
N ALA A 105 14.54 -9.07 16.59
CA ALA A 105 15.76 -9.33 15.84
C ALA A 105 15.67 -10.65 15.06
N PRO A 106 16.34 -10.79 13.90
CA PRO A 106 16.47 -12.09 13.25
C PRO A 106 17.10 -13.05 14.25
N SER A 107 16.43 -14.18 14.52
CA SER A 107 17.07 -15.26 15.28
C SER A 107 18.21 -15.78 14.44
N ASP A 108 19.42 -15.35 14.75
CA ASP A 108 20.64 -15.95 14.24
C ASP A 108 20.76 -17.33 14.91
N ARG A 109 20.06 -18.32 14.33
CA ARG A 109 20.25 -19.72 14.70
C ARG A 109 21.45 -20.20 13.88
N PRO A 110 22.57 -20.59 14.52
CA PRO A 110 23.71 -21.11 13.78
C PRO A 110 23.28 -22.33 12.98
N ILE A 111 23.66 -22.37 11.70
CA ILE A 111 23.58 -23.58 10.88
C ILE A 111 24.58 -24.57 11.48
N ASP A 112 24.08 -25.69 12.00
CA ASP A 112 24.92 -26.78 12.51
C ASP A 112 25.66 -27.45 11.34
N PRO A 113 27.01 -27.43 11.32
CA PRO A 113 27.79 -27.98 10.22
C PRO A 113 27.76 -29.52 10.15
N ASP A 114 27.14 -30.24 11.09
CA ASP A 114 27.17 -31.72 11.12
C ASP A 114 25.92 -32.40 10.49
N SER A 115 25.08 -31.66 9.77
CA SER A 115 23.93 -32.23 9.05
C SER A 115 24.29 -32.59 7.60
N ALA A 116 25.17 -33.57 7.40
CA ALA A 116 25.29 -34.29 6.13
C ALA A 116 24.86 -35.76 6.34
N PRO A 117 23.97 -36.33 5.52
CA PRO A 117 23.59 -37.73 5.64
C PRO A 117 24.77 -38.63 5.23
N ARG A 118 24.96 -39.71 5.99
CA ARG A 118 25.91 -40.78 5.67
C ARG A 118 25.49 -41.59 4.45
#